data_AF-A0A7C3TSI0-F1
#
_entry.id   AF-A0A7C3TSI0-F1
#
_cell.length_a   1.000
_cell.length_b   1.000
_cell.length_c   1.000
_cell.angle_alpha   90.00
_cell.angle_beta   90.00
_cell.angle_gamma   90.00
#
_symmetry.space_group_name_H-M   'P 1'
#
loop_
_entity.id
_entity.type
_entity.pdbx_description
1 polymer ?
#
loop_
_entity_poly.entity_id
_entity_poly.type
_entity_poly.pdbx_seq_one_letter_code
_entity_poly.pdbx_strand_id
1 'polypeptide(L)'
;MKQKKKLAIVLIVLFISTIFIPNVKAEGILSNFFDMLKRWFESSPLGNIFTTPIKRPEVIKLIFYPEAFETTTQDAINITSENTEITDFKGVVNVDFNQNLIILKQGNSPLLIKEKIGVVNIYGLKLNKVELKNMRLVLISGNWNETTENGTLMINDFLGNAIIKEKTIELEGNVSKIVKG
;
A
#
# COMPACT_ATOMS: atom_id res chain seq x y z
N MET A 1 30.64 -0.73 -32.11
CA MET A 1 30.65 -2.19 -31.82
C MET A 1 31.03 -2.57 -30.38
N LYS A 2 31.87 -1.79 -29.66
CA LYS A 2 32.29 -2.10 -28.27
C LYS A 2 31.20 -1.98 -27.19
N GLN A 3 30.18 -1.11 -27.36
CA GLN A 3 29.10 -0.95 -26.39
C GLN A 3 28.09 -2.11 -26.35
N LYS A 4 27.75 -2.69 -27.53
CA LYS A 4 26.85 -3.86 -27.60
C LYS A 4 27.43 -5.09 -26.89
N LYS A 5 28.76 -5.25 -26.90
CA LYS A 5 29.47 -6.32 -26.17
C LYS A 5 29.39 -6.14 -24.64
N LYS A 6 29.37 -4.90 -24.13
CA LYS A 6 29.30 -4.62 -22.69
C LYS A 6 27.89 -4.87 -22.12
N LEU A 7 26.84 -4.54 -22.87
CA LEU A 7 25.45 -4.80 -22.46
C LEU A 7 25.15 -6.31 -22.39
N ALA A 8 25.68 -7.08 -23.34
CA ALA A 8 25.54 -8.53 -23.35
C ALA A 8 26.18 -9.19 -22.11
N ILE A 9 27.34 -8.69 -21.65
CA ILE A 9 28.01 -9.22 -20.46
C ILE A 9 27.17 -8.98 -19.19
N VAL A 10 26.56 -7.80 -19.05
CA VAL A 10 25.70 -7.48 -17.89
C VAL A 10 24.46 -8.38 -17.85
N LEU A 11 23.82 -8.61 -19.01
CA LEU A 11 22.67 -9.50 -19.11
C LEU A 11 23.04 -10.96 -18.84
N ILE A 12 24.21 -11.42 -19.29
CA ILE A 12 24.70 -12.77 -19.02
C ILE A 12 24.99 -12.97 -17.52
N VAL A 13 25.58 -11.96 -16.84
CA VAL A 13 25.82 -12.02 -15.38
C VAL A 13 24.50 -12.07 -14.60
N LEU A 14 23.50 -11.26 -15.00
CA LEU A 14 22.15 -11.32 -14.42
C LEU A 14 21.50 -12.69 -14.62
N PHE A 15 21.59 -13.27 -15.82
CA PHE A 15 21.01 -14.57 -16.12
C PHE A 15 21.68 -15.71 -15.35
N ILE A 16 23.02 -15.71 -15.26
CA ILE A 16 23.77 -16.73 -14.50
C ILE A 16 23.45 -16.65 -13.00
N SER A 17 23.20 -15.45 -12.46
CA SER A 17 22.81 -15.28 -11.05
C SER A 17 21.44 -15.88 -10.72
N THR A 18 20.54 -15.96 -11.69
CA THR A 18 19.20 -16.56 -11.51
C THR A 18 19.16 -18.08 -11.68
N ILE A 19 20.13 -18.67 -12.39
CA ILE A 19 20.13 -20.10 -12.72
C ILE A 19 20.86 -20.95 -11.64
N PHE A 20 21.72 -20.35 -10.80
CA PHE A 20 22.60 -21.07 -9.88
C PHE A 20 22.28 -20.99 -8.37
N ILE A 21 21.02 -20.73 -7.98
CA ILE A 21 20.64 -20.81 -6.55
C ILE A 21 19.46 -21.75 -6.31
N PRO A 22 19.68 -23.08 -6.36
CA PRO A 22 18.89 -23.98 -5.56
C PRO A 22 19.59 -24.14 -4.19
N ASN A 23 18.96 -23.65 -3.12
CA ASN A 23 19.25 -23.97 -1.71
C ASN A 23 20.43 -23.30 -0.96
N VAL A 24 20.72 -22.01 -1.17
CA VAL A 24 21.61 -21.27 -0.25
C VAL A 24 20.82 -20.23 0.54
N LYS A 25 20.86 -20.34 1.88
CA LYS A 25 20.22 -19.41 2.82
C LYS A 25 20.55 -17.96 2.45
N ALA A 26 19.52 -17.22 2.03
CA ALA A 26 19.63 -15.97 1.29
C ALA A 26 20.04 -14.74 2.11
N GLU A 27 20.37 -14.89 3.40
CA GLU A 27 20.63 -13.75 4.29
C GLU A 27 22.03 -13.14 4.10
N GLY A 28 23.01 -13.88 3.56
CA GLY A 28 24.39 -13.40 3.40
C GLY A 28 24.85 -13.13 1.97
N ILE A 29 24.23 -13.74 0.95
CA ILE A 29 24.73 -13.65 -0.43
C ILE A 29 24.13 -12.46 -1.17
N LEU A 30 22.85 -12.15 -0.92
CA LEU A 30 22.19 -10.99 -1.53
C LEU A 30 22.79 -9.69 -1.02
N SER A 31 23.02 -9.55 0.28
CA SER A 31 23.66 -8.37 0.88
C SER A 31 25.04 -8.10 0.27
N ASN A 32 25.88 -9.14 0.17
CA ASN A 32 27.20 -9.04 -0.46
C ASN A 32 27.13 -8.73 -1.96
N PHE A 33 26.13 -9.27 -2.68
CA PHE A 33 25.90 -8.95 -4.09
C PHE A 33 25.44 -7.50 -4.29
N PHE A 34 24.51 -7.02 -3.45
CA PHE A 34 24.03 -5.63 -3.48
C PHE A 34 25.13 -4.64 -3.10
N ASP A 35 25.99 -4.97 -2.13
CA ASP A 35 27.13 -4.13 -1.77
C ASP A 35 28.19 -4.11 -2.87
N MET A 36 28.43 -5.24 -3.53
CA MET A 36 29.35 -5.31 -4.67
C MET A 36 28.79 -4.53 -5.87
N LEU A 37 27.49 -4.62 -6.15
CA LEU A 37 26.81 -3.80 -7.16
C LEU A 37 26.90 -2.32 -6.81
N LYS A 38 26.62 -1.94 -5.55
CA LYS A 38 26.71 -0.56 -5.08
C LYS A 38 28.11 0.01 -5.30
N ARG A 39 29.16 -0.72 -4.92
CA ARG A 39 30.57 -0.31 -5.14
C ARG A 39 30.93 -0.25 -6.63
N TRP A 40 30.37 -1.14 -7.46
CA TRP A 40 30.55 -1.11 -8.91
C TRP A 40 29.83 0.08 -9.57
N PHE A 41 28.65 0.46 -9.07
CA PHE A 41 27.91 1.65 -9.51
C PHE A 41 28.60 2.95 -9.06
N GLU A 42 29.11 3.01 -7.82
CA GLU A 42 29.87 4.15 -7.29
C GLU A 42 31.20 4.38 -8.03
N SER A 43 31.80 3.32 -8.59
CA SER A 43 33.04 3.40 -9.36
C SER A 43 32.85 3.54 -10.88
N SER A 44 31.60 3.62 -11.36
CA SER A 44 31.31 3.67 -12.79
C SER A 44 31.25 5.11 -13.34
N PRO A 45 31.86 5.38 -14.51
CA PRO A 45 31.82 6.70 -15.19
C PRO A 45 30.43 7.09 -15.72
N LEU A 46 29.38 6.36 -15.34
CA LEU A 46 27.96 6.65 -15.62
C LEU A 46 27.22 7.31 -14.43
N GLY A 47 27.94 7.62 -13.34
CA GLY A 47 27.41 8.07 -12.03
C GLY A 47 26.64 9.41 -11.98
N ASN A 48 26.23 9.98 -13.11
CA ASN A 48 25.42 11.21 -13.17
C ASN A 48 24.11 11.07 -13.96
N ILE A 49 23.75 9.88 -14.47
CA ILE A 49 22.51 9.69 -15.26
C ILE A 49 21.39 9.01 -14.46
N PHE A 50 21.69 8.48 -13.27
CA PHE A 50 20.69 7.93 -12.36
C PHE A 50 20.79 8.62 -11.01
N THR A 51 20.25 9.83 -10.95
CA THR A 51 20.03 10.52 -9.68
C THR A 51 18.95 9.79 -8.89
N THR A 52 19.35 9.48 -7.66
CA THR A 52 18.58 9.08 -6.47
C THR A 52 18.03 7.64 -6.40
N PRO A 53 18.36 6.90 -5.32
CA PRO A 53 17.70 5.66 -4.97
C PRO A 53 16.22 5.94 -4.70
N ILE A 54 15.38 4.97 -5.05
CA ILE A 54 13.96 4.91 -4.69
C ILE A 54 13.83 5.31 -3.21
N LYS A 55 13.35 6.53 -2.93
CA LYS A 55 12.82 6.83 -1.60
C LYS A 55 11.78 5.74 -1.38
N ARG A 56 12.01 4.88 -0.38
CA ARG A 56 10.96 3.96 0.07
C ARG A 56 9.69 4.80 0.20
N PRO A 57 8.54 4.40 -0.37
CA PRO A 57 7.31 5.08 -0.04
C PRO A 57 7.23 5.06 1.48
N GLU A 58 7.29 6.23 2.10
CA GLU A 58 7.07 6.33 3.53
C GLU A 58 5.65 5.84 3.76
N VAL A 59 5.50 4.88 4.67
CA VAL A 59 4.18 4.40 5.08
C VAL A 59 3.39 5.62 5.52
N ILE A 60 2.24 5.84 4.89
CA ILE A 60 1.37 6.94 5.24
C ILE A 60 0.33 6.44 6.23
N LYS A 61 -0.07 7.34 7.13
CA LYS A 61 -1.28 7.21 7.92
C LYS A 61 -2.21 8.37 7.57
N LEU A 62 -3.38 8.05 7.04
CA LEU A 62 -4.43 8.99 6.71
C LEU A 62 -5.62 8.74 7.64
N ILE A 63 -6.12 9.78 8.30
CA ILE A 63 -7.34 9.74 9.10
C ILE A 63 -8.35 10.69 8.46
N PHE A 64 -9.56 10.22 8.24
CA PHE A 64 -10.65 11.04 7.69
C PHE A 64 -11.98 10.73 8.35
N TYR A 65 -12.91 11.68 8.22
CA TYR A 65 -14.19 11.71 8.94
C TYR A 65 -15.36 11.78 7.94
N PRO A 66 -15.63 10.69 7.21
CA PRO A 66 -16.70 10.69 6.21
C PRO A 66 -18.07 10.46 6.85
N GLU A 67 -19.15 10.88 6.18
CA GLU A 67 -20.52 10.50 6.56
C GLU A 67 -20.85 9.07 6.15
N ALA A 68 -20.30 8.64 5.01
CA ALA A 68 -20.40 7.28 4.50
C ALA A 68 -19.13 6.93 3.70
N PHE A 69 -18.80 5.65 3.66
CA PHE A 69 -17.68 5.12 2.88
C PHE A 69 -18.08 3.82 2.20
N GLU A 70 -17.78 3.70 0.91
CA GLU A 70 -18.00 2.47 0.18
C GLU A 70 -16.75 2.10 -0.61
N THR A 71 -16.37 0.83 -0.56
CA THR A 71 -15.32 0.29 -1.41
C THR A 71 -15.64 -1.14 -1.83
N THR A 72 -15.16 -1.52 -3.01
CA THR A 72 -15.17 -2.90 -3.48
C THR A 72 -13.76 -3.46 -3.37
N THR A 73 -13.63 -4.61 -2.73
CA THR A 73 -12.34 -5.26 -2.55
C THR A 73 -11.87 -5.84 -3.88
N GLN A 74 -10.62 -5.57 -4.25
CA GLN A 74 -10.02 -6.10 -5.48
C GLN A 74 -9.52 -7.53 -5.25
N ASP A 75 -8.84 -7.70 -4.12
CA ASP A 75 -8.29 -8.94 -3.63
C ASP A 75 -9.08 -9.41 -2.40
N ALA A 76 -8.82 -10.65 -1.97
CA ALA A 76 -9.38 -11.17 -0.74
C ALA A 76 -8.75 -10.44 0.46
N ILE A 77 -9.58 -10.01 1.41
CA ILE A 77 -9.17 -9.28 2.61
C ILE A 77 -9.67 -9.99 3.87
N ASN A 78 -8.97 -9.79 4.98
CA ASN A 78 -9.43 -10.25 6.28
C ASN A 78 -10.03 -9.07 7.04
N ILE A 79 -11.21 -9.30 7.64
CA ILE A 79 -11.93 -8.30 8.41
C ILE A 79 -12.08 -8.84 9.83
N THR A 80 -11.65 -8.07 10.82
CA THR A 80 -11.84 -8.41 12.24
C THR A 80 -12.60 -7.31 12.95
N SER A 81 -13.51 -7.74 13.82
CA SER A 81 -14.31 -6.95 14.76
C SER A 81 -14.19 -7.62 16.14
N GLU A 82 -14.71 -7.02 17.21
CA GLU A 82 -14.51 -7.49 18.59
C GLU A 82 -14.80 -8.99 18.78
N ASN A 83 -15.85 -9.51 18.13
CA ASN A 83 -16.28 -10.91 18.28
C ASN A 83 -16.39 -11.66 16.95
N THR A 84 -15.96 -11.04 15.85
CA THR A 84 -16.18 -11.56 14.50
C THR A 84 -14.90 -11.47 13.70
N GLU A 85 -14.52 -12.58 13.09
CA GLU A 85 -13.46 -12.65 12.10
C GLU A 85 -14.05 -13.17 10.80
N ILE A 86 -13.78 -12.46 9.71
CA ILE A 86 -14.18 -12.84 8.36
C ILE A 86 -12.89 -12.95 7.56
N THR A 87 -12.58 -14.18 7.14
CA THR A 87 -11.39 -14.47 6.34
C THR A 87 -11.72 -14.53 4.86
N ASP A 88 -10.74 -14.18 4.02
CA ASP A 88 -10.83 -14.25 2.56
C ASP A 88 -12.06 -13.53 1.97
N PHE A 89 -12.49 -12.44 2.61
CA PHE A 89 -13.65 -11.68 2.17
C PHE A 89 -13.37 -11.01 0.82
N LYS A 90 -14.30 -11.22 -0.13
CA LYS A 90 -14.29 -10.54 -1.42
C LYS A 90 -15.67 -9.97 -1.74
N GLY A 91 -15.79 -8.66 -1.81
CA GLY A 91 -17.09 -8.02 -1.99
C GLY A 91 -17.09 -6.52 -1.77
N VAL A 92 -18.25 -6.00 -1.41
CA VAL A 92 -18.46 -4.58 -1.11
C VAL A 92 -18.44 -4.39 0.41
N VAL A 93 -17.64 -3.43 0.86
CA VAL A 93 -17.63 -2.91 2.22
C VAL A 93 -18.30 -1.54 2.17
N ASN A 94 -19.45 -1.42 2.82
CA ASN A 94 -20.15 -0.15 2.98
C ASN A 94 -20.20 0.21 4.48
N VAL A 95 -19.85 1.44 4.80
CA VAL A 95 -19.85 1.99 6.15
C VAL A 95 -20.80 3.18 6.17
N ASP A 96 -21.85 3.08 6.96
CA ASP A 96 -22.82 4.15 7.20
C ASP A 96 -22.62 4.66 8.62
N PHE A 97 -22.01 5.85 8.77
CA PHE A 97 -21.77 6.44 10.08
C PHE A 97 -23.03 7.08 10.68
N ASN A 98 -24.03 7.42 9.87
CA ASN A 98 -25.31 7.93 10.37
C ASN A 98 -26.11 6.83 11.08
N GLN A 99 -26.07 5.60 10.54
CA GLN A 99 -26.70 4.43 11.16
C GLN A 99 -25.77 3.68 12.12
N ASN A 100 -24.49 4.06 12.16
CA ASN A 100 -23.42 3.38 12.89
C ASN A 100 -23.31 1.89 12.52
N LEU A 101 -23.35 1.59 11.21
CA LEU A 101 -23.31 0.22 10.67
C LEU A 101 -22.18 0.04 9.66
N ILE A 102 -21.57 -1.14 9.70
CA ILE A 102 -20.82 -1.70 8.58
C ILE A 102 -21.67 -2.78 7.92
N ILE A 103 -21.76 -2.72 6.60
CA ILE A 103 -22.51 -3.64 5.76
C ILE A 103 -21.52 -4.31 4.81
N LEU A 104 -21.38 -5.62 4.94
CA LEU A 104 -20.52 -6.43 4.09
C LEU A 104 -21.41 -7.24 3.15
N LYS A 105 -21.25 -7.04 1.85
CA LYS A 105 -22.00 -7.75 0.81
C LYS A 105 -21.04 -8.53 -0.08
N GLN A 106 -21.16 -9.85 -0.06
CA GLN A 106 -20.34 -10.71 -0.90
C GLN A 106 -20.98 -10.84 -2.29
N GLY A 107 -20.46 -10.13 -3.30
CA GLY A 107 -20.79 -10.28 -4.73
C GLY A 107 -22.21 -10.80 -5.06
N ASN A 108 -22.29 -11.90 -5.81
CA ASN A 108 -23.53 -12.56 -6.22
C ASN A 108 -24.24 -13.34 -5.10
N SER A 109 -23.86 -13.15 -3.83
CA SER A 109 -24.45 -13.81 -2.68
C SER A 109 -25.56 -12.96 -2.06
N PRO A 110 -26.65 -13.56 -1.58
CA PRO A 110 -27.59 -12.88 -0.69
C PRO A 110 -26.99 -12.62 0.71
N LEU A 111 -25.81 -13.19 1.01
CA LEU A 111 -25.12 -12.99 2.28
C LEU A 111 -24.80 -11.51 2.50
N LEU A 112 -25.39 -10.98 3.56
CA LEU A 112 -25.24 -9.61 3.98
C LEU A 112 -25.01 -9.60 5.48
N ILE A 113 -23.81 -9.18 5.89
CA ILE A 113 -23.45 -9.04 7.31
C ILE A 113 -23.65 -7.57 7.66
N LYS A 114 -24.47 -7.30 8.67
CA LYS A 114 -24.61 -5.98 9.27
C LYS A 114 -24.07 -6.03 10.68
N GLU A 115 -23.05 -5.25 10.96
CA GLU A 115 -22.55 -5.09 12.32
C GLU A 115 -22.56 -3.63 12.73
N LYS A 116 -22.70 -3.41 14.03
CA LYS A 116 -22.55 -2.09 14.62
C LYS A 116 -21.07 -1.70 14.58
N ILE A 117 -20.77 -0.47 14.20
CA ILE A 117 -19.39 0.04 14.23
C ILE A 117 -18.95 0.13 15.71
N GLY A 118 -17.98 -0.70 16.08
CA GLY A 118 -17.15 -0.57 17.29
C GLY A 118 -15.73 -0.22 16.87
N VAL A 119 -14.89 -1.24 16.69
CA VAL A 119 -13.59 -1.14 16.00
C VAL A 119 -13.53 -2.26 14.98
N VAL A 120 -13.41 -1.92 13.70
CA VAL A 120 -13.28 -2.89 12.60
C VAL A 120 -11.94 -2.70 11.94
N ASN A 121 -11.13 -3.76 11.88
CA ASN A 121 -9.86 -3.77 11.17
C ASN A 121 -10.02 -4.50 9.85
N ILE A 122 -9.49 -3.93 8.79
CA ILE A 122 -9.43 -4.53 7.46
C ILE A 122 -7.97 -4.65 7.06
N TYR A 123 -7.51 -5.86 6.79
CA TYR A 123 -6.13 -6.15 6.45
C TYR A 123 -5.96 -6.43 4.96
N GLY A 124 -4.88 -5.90 4.37
CA GLY A 124 -4.55 -6.13 2.96
C GLY A 124 -5.47 -5.38 1.99
N LEU A 125 -6.06 -4.27 2.43
CA LEU A 125 -6.93 -3.44 1.61
C LEU A 125 -6.15 -2.80 0.46
N LYS A 126 -6.66 -2.99 -0.77
CA LYS A 126 -6.15 -2.38 -1.98
C LYS A 126 -7.18 -1.44 -2.60
N LEU A 127 -6.81 -0.17 -2.79
CA LEU A 127 -7.67 0.86 -3.37
C LEU A 127 -6.95 1.53 -4.53
N ASN A 128 -7.52 1.45 -5.74
CA ASN A 128 -6.90 2.09 -6.92
C ASN A 128 -6.90 3.60 -6.81
N LYS A 129 -8.01 4.15 -6.32
CA LYS A 129 -8.19 5.58 -6.16
C LYS A 129 -9.09 5.84 -4.95
N VAL A 130 -8.66 6.73 -4.08
CA VAL A 130 -9.48 7.31 -3.01
C VAL A 130 -9.52 8.81 -3.24
N GLU A 131 -10.71 9.38 -3.30
CA GLU A 131 -10.92 10.81 -3.50
C GLU A 131 -11.75 11.34 -2.35
N LEU A 132 -11.10 12.14 -1.49
CA LEU A 132 -11.68 12.77 -0.32
C LEU A 132 -11.83 14.25 -0.62
N LYS A 133 -13.01 14.81 -0.34
CA LYS A 133 -13.35 16.20 -0.62
C LYS A 133 -14.03 16.84 0.57
N ASN A 134 -13.71 18.11 0.81
CA ASN A 134 -14.38 18.98 1.77
C ASN A 134 -14.63 18.33 3.14
N MET A 135 -13.62 17.65 3.68
CA MET A 135 -13.72 16.99 4.96
C MET A 135 -12.48 17.20 5.80
N ARG A 136 -12.59 16.90 7.09
CA ARG A 136 -11.45 16.88 7.99
C ARG A 136 -10.52 15.72 7.62
N LEU A 137 -9.22 16.02 7.48
CA LEU A 137 -8.19 15.06 7.13
C LEU A 137 -6.96 15.26 8.03
N VAL A 138 -6.35 14.15 8.44
CA VAL A 138 -5.03 14.12 9.08
C VAL A 138 -4.14 13.19 8.28
N LEU A 139 -2.99 13.69 7.80
CA LEU A 139 -2.03 12.93 7.02
C LEU A 139 -0.67 12.94 7.71
N ILE A 140 -0.15 11.76 8.00
CA ILE A 140 1.12 11.53 8.70
C ILE A 140 2.00 10.65 7.80
N SER A 141 3.25 11.06 7.59
CA SER A 141 4.27 10.30 6.86
C SER A 141 5.64 10.63 7.44
N GLY A 142 6.28 9.68 8.12
CA GLY A 142 7.57 9.92 8.78
C GLY A 142 7.48 11.11 9.76
N ASN A 143 8.25 12.17 9.48
CA ASN A 143 8.27 13.40 10.28
C ASN A 143 7.29 14.48 9.79
N TRP A 144 6.51 14.18 8.75
CA TRP A 144 5.52 15.09 8.21
C TRP A 144 4.14 14.77 8.80
N ASN A 145 3.48 15.78 9.34
CA ASN A 145 2.12 15.71 9.86
C ASN A 145 1.36 16.96 9.40
N GLU A 146 0.22 16.73 8.76
CA GLU A 146 -0.65 17.79 8.29
C GLU A 146 -2.10 17.52 8.68
N THR A 147 -2.81 18.55 9.10
CA THR A 147 -4.24 18.50 9.43
C THR A 147 -4.98 19.62 8.70
N THR A 148 -6.13 19.31 8.13
CA THR A 148 -7.02 20.28 7.48
C THR A 148 -8.47 19.95 7.82
N GLU A 149 -9.30 20.97 8.03
CA GLU A 149 -10.72 20.81 8.37
C GLU A 149 -11.62 20.69 7.12
N ASN A 150 -11.19 21.25 5.98
CA ASN A 150 -11.92 21.25 4.71
C ASN A 150 -11.00 20.82 3.56
N GLY A 151 -10.31 19.70 3.74
CA GLY A 151 -9.31 19.20 2.82
C GLY A 151 -9.88 18.49 1.61
N THR A 152 -9.17 18.60 0.49
CA THR A 152 -9.31 17.70 -0.65
C THR A 152 -8.02 16.90 -0.83
N LEU A 153 -8.15 15.58 -0.90
CA LEU A 153 -7.03 14.66 -1.05
C LEU A 153 -7.39 13.53 -2.00
N MET A 154 -6.47 13.23 -2.90
CA MET A 154 -6.56 12.09 -3.80
C MET A 154 -5.38 11.16 -3.57
N ILE A 155 -5.66 9.90 -3.27
CA ILE A 155 -4.67 8.85 -3.11
C ILE A 155 -4.83 7.87 -4.28
N ASN A 156 -3.71 7.47 -4.87
CA ASN A 156 -3.69 6.45 -5.91
C ASN A 156 -2.87 5.23 -5.46
N ASP A 157 -3.35 4.06 -5.85
CA ASP A 157 -2.77 2.74 -5.60
C ASP A 157 -2.37 2.54 -4.13
N PHE A 158 -3.36 2.66 -3.24
CA PHE A 158 -3.17 2.34 -1.83
C PHE A 158 -3.11 0.82 -1.63
N LEU A 159 -2.14 0.39 -0.84
CA LEU A 159 -2.03 -0.96 -0.30
C LEU A 159 -1.67 -0.89 1.19
N GLY A 160 -2.55 -1.39 2.04
CA GLY A 160 -2.33 -1.36 3.48
C GLY A 160 -3.53 -1.87 4.27
N ASN A 161 -3.71 -1.29 5.46
CA ASN A 161 -4.78 -1.66 6.37
C ASN A 161 -5.72 -0.48 6.57
N ALA A 162 -6.98 -0.79 6.88
CA ALA A 162 -7.95 0.20 7.33
C ALA A 162 -8.44 -0.12 8.74
N ILE A 163 -8.62 0.90 9.56
CA ILE A 163 -9.27 0.81 10.86
C ILE A 163 -10.48 1.73 10.82
N ILE A 164 -11.67 1.16 10.97
CA ILE A 164 -12.93 1.90 11.06
C ILE A 164 -13.29 1.96 12.53
N LYS A 165 -13.44 3.18 13.05
CA LYS A 165 -13.90 3.46 14.41
C LYS A 165 -15.12 4.34 14.33
N GLU A 166 -15.72 4.64 15.48
CA GLU A 166 -16.81 5.60 15.54
C GLU A 166 -16.44 6.91 14.81
N LYS A 167 -17.19 7.23 13.74
CA LYS A 167 -17.06 8.43 12.89
C LYS A 167 -15.74 8.62 12.14
N THR A 168 -14.85 7.62 12.13
CA THR A 168 -13.52 7.77 11.53
C THR A 168 -13.09 6.54 10.76
N ILE A 169 -12.28 6.80 9.73
CA ILE A 169 -11.53 5.79 9.01
C ILE A 169 -10.06 6.18 9.05
N GLU A 170 -9.22 5.26 9.50
CA GLU A 170 -7.77 5.35 9.44
C GLU A 170 -7.27 4.40 8.36
N LEU A 171 -6.48 4.90 7.42
CA LEU A 171 -5.76 4.10 6.43
C LEU A 171 -4.27 4.17 6.73
N GLU A 172 -3.62 3.03 6.88
CA GLU A 172 -2.18 2.93 7.10
C GLU A 172 -1.56 2.00 6.06
N GLY A 173 -0.64 2.52 5.24
CA GLY A 173 -0.10 1.74 4.13
C GLY A 173 0.80 2.50 3.18
N ASN A 174 1.12 1.84 2.07
CA ASN A 174 1.88 2.42 0.97
C ASN A 174 0.94 3.00 -0.08
N VAL A 175 1.38 4.06 -0.73
CA VAL A 175 0.68 4.69 -1.85
C VAL A 175 1.64 5.04 -2.97
N SER A 176 1.19 4.99 -4.22
CA SER A 176 2.00 5.44 -5.36
C SER A 176 2.04 6.96 -5.47
N LYS A 177 0.92 7.63 -5.16
CA LYS A 177 0.79 9.09 -5.34
C LYS A 177 -0.26 9.68 -4.41
N ILE A 178 0.07 10.83 -3.85
CA ILE A 178 -0.85 11.71 -3.12
C ILE A 178 -0.95 13.03 -3.89
N VAL A 179 -2.16 13.49 -4.14
CA VAL A 179 -2.45 14.82 -4.72
C VAL A 179 -3.35 15.56 -3.75
N LYS A 180 -2.89 16.73 -3.30
CA LYS A 180 -3.65 17.62 -2.45
C LYS A 180 -4.30 18.71 -3.31
N GLY A 181 -5.56 19.01 -3.03
CA GLY A 181 -6.33 20.10 -3.64
C GLY A 181 -6.28 21.40 -2.85
#